data_AF-A0A1F5YG70-F1
#
_entry.id   AF-A0A1F5YG70-F1
#
_cell.length_a   1.000
_cell.length_b   1.000
_cell.length_c   1.000
_cell.angle_alpha   90.00
_cell.angle_beta   90.00
_cell.angle_gamma   90.00
#
_symmetry.space_group_name_H-M   'P 1'
#
loop_
_entity.id
_entity.type
_entity.pdbx_description
1 polymer ?
#
loop_
_entity_poly.entity_id
_entity_poly.type
_entity_poly.pdbx_seq_one_letter_code
_entity_poly.pdbx_strand_id
1 'polypeptide(L)' 'MVMIWDYDIKKLKKSVSGRRLILERMINYGIFLSDKDKLNLRKVKTNWNYLHLDANRKRFLQFLIWGK' A
#
# COMPACT_ATOMS: atom_id res chain seq x y z
N MET A 1 -5.25 -17.53 9.92
CA MET A 1 -5.44 -16.07 10.06
C MET A 1 -4.29 -15.42 9.30
N VAL A 2 -4.55 -14.63 8.25
CA VAL A 2 -3.45 -13.97 7.52
C VAL A 2 -3.12 -12.72 8.31
N MET A 3 -1.96 -12.70 8.97
CA MET A 3 -1.44 -11.53 9.68
C MET A 3 -0.45 -10.80 8.79
N ILE A 4 -0.61 -9.50 8.64
CA ILE A 4 0.41 -8.62 8.07
C ILE A 4 0.95 -7.80 9.26
N TRP A 5 2.22 -8.02 9.63
CA TRP A 5 2.91 -7.25 10.67
C TRP A 5 2.10 -7.14 11.98
N ASP A 6 1.62 -8.29 12.49
CA ASP A 6 0.79 -8.46 13.71
C ASP A 6 -0.67 -7.94 13.65
N TYR A 7 -1.15 -7.44 12.51
CA TYR A 7 -2.54 -6.97 12.38
C TYR A 7 -3.47 -8.02 11.77
N ASP A 8 -4.71 -8.07 12.28
CA ASP A 8 -5.81 -8.76 11.61
C ASP A 8 -6.27 -7.98 10.38
N ILE A 9 -5.82 -8.44 9.21
CA ILE A 9 -6.16 -7.88 7.91
C ILE A 9 -7.68 -7.86 7.68
N LYS A 10 -8.41 -8.88 8.14
CA LYS A 10 -9.86 -8.95 7.94
C LYS A 10 -10.56 -7.83 8.69
N LYS A 11 -10.06 -7.45 9.87
CA LYS A 11 -10.56 -6.31 10.63
C LYS A 11 -10.21 -4.98 9.97
N LEU A 12 -8.96 -4.81 9.52
CA LEU A 12 -8.51 -3.59 8.86
C LEU A 12 -9.20 -3.32 7.51
N LYS A 13 -9.55 -4.36 6.76
CA LYS A 13 -10.25 -4.22 5.48
C LYS A 13 -11.67 -3.64 5.62
N LYS A 14 -12.27 -3.67 6.81
CA LYS A 14 -13.64 -3.16 7.06
C LYS A 14 -13.71 -1.64 7.00
N SER A 15 -12.64 -0.92 7.35
CA SER A 15 -12.62 0.55 7.34
C SER A 15 -11.87 1.10 6.13
N VAL A 16 -12.15 2.36 5.77
CA VAL A 16 -11.40 3.07 4.72
C VAL A 16 -9.96 3.33 5.17
N SER A 17 -9.77 3.77 6.42
CA SER A 17 -8.46 4.02 7.01
C SER A 17 -7.60 2.75 7.09
N GLY A 18 -8.18 1.62 7.47
CA GLY A 18 -7.45 0.35 7.53
C GLY A 18 -7.04 -0.17 6.15
N ARG A 19 -7.89 0.02 5.13
CA ARG A 19 -7.51 -0.28 3.74
C ARG A 19 -6.35 0.59 3.24
N ARG A 20 -6.31 1.87 3.62
CA ARG A 20 -5.19 2.78 3.31
C ARG A 20 -3.92 2.36 4.03
N LEU A 21 -4.01 2.01 5.31
CA LEU A 21 -2.88 1.54 6.12
C LEU A 21 -2.24 0.27 5.51
N ILE A 22 -3.07 -0.68 5.05
CA ILE A 22 -2.57 -1.87 4.35
C ILE A 22 -1.81 -1.47 3.08
N LEU A 23 -2.41 -0.60 2.25
CA LEU A 23 -1.79 -0.15 1.00
C LEU A 23 -0.47 0.58 1.23
N GLU A 24 -0.42 1.46 2.23
CA GLU A 24 0.78 2.17 2.66
C GLU A 24 1.89 1.20 3.07
N ARG A 25 1.57 0.20 3.90
CA ARG A 25 2.53 -0.80 4.36
C ARG A 25 3.03 -1.69 3.22
N MET A 26 2.16 -2.09 2.28
CA MET A 26 2.57 -2.87 1.11
C MET A 26 3.58 -2.10 0.25
N ILE A 27 3.44 -0.78 0.15
CA ILE A 27 4.39 0.07 -0.59
C ILE A 27 5.68 0.27 0.21
N ASN A 28 5.58 0.57 1.50
CA ASN A 28 6.72 0.89 2.37
C ASN A 28 7.52 -0.31 2.85
N TYR A 29 6.98 -1.53 2.82
CA TYR A 29 7.69 -2.70 3.33
C TYR A 29 7.72 -3.84 2.31
N GLY A 30 7.13 -3.61 1.14
CA GLY A 30 6.98 -4.63 0.12
C GLY A 30 5.75 -5.50 0.35
N ILE A 31 5.46 -6.28 -0.68
CA ILE A 31 4.43 -7.33 -0.67
C ILE A 31 5.11 -8.67 -0.37
N PHE A 32 4.42 -9.56 0.34
CA PHE A 32 4.90 -10.92 0.50
C PHE A 32 4.90 -11.61 -0.87
N LEU A 33 6.05 -12.17 -1.26
CA LEU A 33 6.24 -12.88 -2.54
C LEU A 33 5.32 -14.11 -2.68
N SER A 34 4.84 -14.67 -1.57
CA SER A 34 3.92 -15.81 -1.53
C SER A 34 2.55 -15.51 -2.16
N ASP A 35 2.09 -14.26 -2.09
CA ASP A 35 0.68 -13.96 -2.32
C ASP A 35 0.36 -13.55 -3.77
N LYS A 36 1.38 -13.39 -4.63
CA LYS A 36 1.25 -12.85 -6.01
C LYS A 36 0.45 -11.54 -6.09
N ASP A 37 0.21 -10.88 -4.96
CA ASP A 37 -0.68 -9.73 -4.85
C ASP A 37 0.00 -8.49 -5.43
N LYS A 38 -0.34 -8.18 -6.69
CA LYS A 38 0.15 -6.96 -7.35
C LYS A 38 -0.52 -5.73 -6.75
N LEU A 39 0.26 -4.66 -6.58
CA LEU A 39 -0.28 -3.35 -6.22
C LEU A 39 -1.23 -2.86 -7.32
N ASN A 40 -2.49 -2.62 -6.96
CA ASN A 40 -3.45 -2.06 -7.89
C ASN A 40 -3.21 -0.56 -8.09
N LEU A 41 -2.74 -0.19 -9.29
CA LEU A 41 -2.39 1.19 -9.65
C LEU A 41 -3.52 2.21 -9.40
N ARG A 42 -4.79 1.84 -9.69
CA ARG A 42 -5.93 2.73 -9.46
C ARG A 42 -6.08 3.06 -7.97
N LYS A 43 -5.91 2.07 -7.09
CA LYS A 43 -5.99 2.28 -5.64
C LYS A 43 -4.86 3.18 -5.13
N VAL A 44 -3.66 3.02 -5.68
CA VAL A 44 -2.50 3.88 -5.37
C VAL A 44 -2.79 5.32 -5.79
N LYS A 45 -3.23 5.56 -7.03
CA LYS A 45 -3.58 6.90 -7.53
C LYS A 45 -4.67 7.57 -6.69
N THR A 46 -5.77 6.85 -6.40
CA THR A 46 -6.90 7.41 -5.63
C THR A 46 -6.52 7.78 -4.19
N ASN A 47 -5.59 7.06 -3.57
CA ASN A 47 -5.20 7.31 -2.19
C ASN A 47 -3.89 8.09 -2.06
N TRP A 48 -3.24 8.50 -3.15
CA TRP A 48 -1.88 9.06 -3.16
C TRP A 48 -1.63 10.17 -2.12
N ASN A 49 -2.59 11.07 -1.96
CA ASN A 49 -2.51 12.20 -1.01
C ASN A 49 -2.67 11.79 0.46
N TYR A 50 -3.16 10.58 0.73
CA TYR A 50 -3.42 10.04 2.06
C TYR A 50 -2.38 9.01 2.52
N LEU A 51 -1.44 8.62 1.64
CA LEU A 51 -0.43 7.61 1.96
C LEU A 51 0.82 8.29 2.54
N HIS A 52 1.22 7.87 3.73
CA HIS A 52 2.49 8.25 4.35
C HIS A 52 3.60 7.32 3.84
N LEU A 53 4.07 7.62 2.64
CA LEU A 53 5.12 6.83 1.99
C LEU A 53 6.52 7.33 2.36
N ASP A 54 7.48 6.41 2.47
CA ASP A 54 8.90 6.74 2.52
C ASP A 54 9.27 7.67 1.35
N ALA A 55 10.09 8.68 1.61
CA ALA A 55 10.36 9.75 0.65
C ALA A 55 10.97 9.24 -0.66
N ASN A 56 11.90 8.29 -0.58
CA ASN A 56 12.57 7.73 -1.75
C ASN A 56 11.61 6.86 -2.56
N ARG A 57 10.82 6.02 -1.89
CA ARG A 57 9.78 5.22 -2.56
C ARG A 57 8.70 6.08 -3.20
N LYS A 58 8.29 7.15 -2.53
CA LYS A 58 7.30 8.09 -3.05
C LYS A 58 7.78 8.73 -4.34
N ARG A 59 9.02 9.22 -4.37
CA ARG A 59 9.64 9.80 -5.58
C ARG A 59 9.76 8.77 -6.70
N PHE A 60 10.24 7.57 -6.40
CA PHE A 60 10.35 6.50 -7.40
C PHE A 60 8.99 6.12 -8.01
N LEU A 61 7.98 5.91 -7.17
CA LEU A 61 6.63 5.62 -7.64
C LEU A 61 6.00 6.81 -8.36
N GLN A 62 6.31 8.04 -7.95
CA GLN A 62 5.85 9.23 -8.63
C GLN A 62 6.37 9.29 -10.08
N PHE A 63 7.66 8.98 -10.25
CA PHE A 63 8.29 8.87 -11.56
C PHE A 63 7.63 7.78 -12.41
N LEU A 64 7.41 6.59 -11.85
CA LEU A 64 6.77 5.50 -12.60
C LEU A 64 5.32 5.80 -13.01
N ILE A 65 4.57 6.50 -12.15
CA ILE A 65 3.12 6.70 -12.36
C ILE A 65 2.83 7.93 -13.21
N TRP A 66 3.63 8.99 -13.08
CA TRP A 66 3.39 10.29 -13.72
C TRP A 66 4.57 10.80 -14.57
N GLY A 67 5.69 10.08 -14.64
CA GLY A 67 6.87 10.51 -15.40
C GLY A 67 7.57 11.74 -14.83
N LYS A 68 7.42 12.01 -13.53
CA LYS A 68 7.92 13.20 -12.83
C LYS A 68 9.00 12.87 -11.82
#